data_AF-A0A661IBH8-F1
#
_entry.id   AF-A0A661IBH8-F1
#
_cell.length_a   1.000
_cell.length_b   1.000
_cell.length_c   1.000
_cell.angle_alpha   90.00
_cell.angle_beta   90.00
_cell.angle_gamma   90.00
#
_symmetry.space_group_name_H-M   'P 1'
#
loop_
_entity.id
_entity.type
_entity.pdbx_description
1 polymer ?
#
loop_
_entity_poly.entity_id
_entity_poly.type
_entity_poly.pdbx_seq_one_letter_code
_entity_poly.pdbx_strand_id
1 'polypeptide(L)'
;MANIEGISKKLVAKNRAELTLGVCQKSVKKSSLTTSAIKDVLLDPVNIVFVVIIFILGFIDQKTKKDFKSQIVSVGVLGTFVGIFIGLQGFNPEDIMNSVNKILSGLKTAFFTSIVGMSVALVLSIIQKLKDDTESK
;
A
#
# COMPACT_ATOMS: atom_id res chain seq x y z
N MET A 1 -56.51 -19.71 13.36
CA MET A 1 -55.25 -19.37 12.65
C MET A 1 -54.12 -18.88 13.59
N ALA A 2 -54.26 -18.92 14.92
CA ALA A 2 -53.28 -18.37 15.88
C ALA A 2 -52.07 -19.28 16.23
N ASN A 3 -52.06 -20.56 15.81
CA ASN A 3 -51.08 -21.54 16.30
C ASN A 3 -49.75 -21.52 15.51
N ILE A 4 -49.79 -21.24 14.20
CA ILE A 4 -48.59 -21.24 13.33
C ILE A 4 -47.71 -20.01 13.62
N GLU A 5 -48.33 -18.89 13.98
CA GLU A 5 -47.63 -17.64 14.28
C GLU A 5 -46.84 -17.70 15.60
N GLY A 6 -47.35 -18.44 16.59
CA GLY A 6 -46.66 -18.68 17.86
C GLY A 6 -45.41 -19.54 17.69
N ILE A 7 -45.49 -20.59 16.86
CA ILE A 7 -44.35 -21.49 16.59
C ILE A 7 -43.25 -20.75 15.82
N SER A 8 -43.61 -19.91 14.85
CA SER A 8 -42.66 -19.06 14.11
C SER A 8 -41.93 -18.08 15.04
N LYS A 9 -42.64 -17.39 15.93
CA LYS A 9 -42.01 -16.48 16.91
C LYS A 9 -41.08 -17.21 17.88
N LYS A 10 -41.44 -18.44 18.32
CA LYS A 10 -40.59 -19.29 19.17
C LYS A 10 -39.32 -19.74 18.45
N LEU A 11 -39.42 -20.12 17.18
CA LEU A 11 -38.29 -20.57 16.36
C LEU A 11 -37.35 -19.40 16.02
N VAL A 12 -37.91 -18.24 15.66
CA VAL A 12 -37.17 -17.00 15.41
C VAL A 12 -36.49 -16.49 16.68
N ALA A 13 -37.16 -16.54 17.84
CA ALA A 13 -36.56 -16.13 19.11
C ALA A 13 -35.40 -17.06 19.55
N LYS A 14 -35.54 -18.38 19.32
CA LYS A 14 -34.49 -19.37 19.63
C LYS A 14 -33.26 -19.20 18.74
N ASN A 15 -33.45 -18.98 17.43
CA ASN A 15 -32.33 -18.76 16.50
C ASN A 15 -31.74 -17.35 16.59
N ARG A 16 -32.50 -16.33 17.02
CA ARG A 16 -31.97 -14.98 17.26
C ARG A 16 -30.91 -14.98 18.37
N ALA A 17 -31.13 -15.73 19.45
CA ALA A 17 -30.15 -15.85 20.54
C ALA A 17 -28.83 -16.50 20.05
N GLU A 18 -28.93 -17.46 19.12
CA GLU A 18 -27.78 -18.08 18.44
C GLU A 18 -27.09 -17.11 17.48
N LEU A 19 -27.85 -16.35 16.68
CA LEU A 19 -27.30 -15.38 15.72
C LEU A 19 -26.68 -14.13 16.37
N THR A 20 -26.96 -13.86 17.65
CA THR A 20 -26.29 -12.80 18.41
C THR A 20 -24.90 -13.17 18.93
N LEU A 21 -24.44 -14.41 18.74
CA LEU A 21 -23.05 -14.82 19.04
C LEU A 21 -22.05 -14.43 17.94
N GLY A 22 -22.53 -13.94 16.79
CA GLY A 22 -21.72 -13.16 15.88
C GLY A 22 -21.50 -11.77 16.49
N VAL A 23 -20.65 -11.67 17.51
CA VAL A 23 -20.14 -10.39 17.99
C VAL A 23 -19.55 -9.70 16.76
N CYS A 24 -20.25 -8.70 16.22
CA CYS A 24 -19.67 -7.82 15.24
C CYS A 24 -18.53 -7.12 16.00
N GLN A 25 -17.30 -7.62 15.82
CA GLN A 25 -16.11 -7.04 16.39
C GLN A 25 -15.88 -5.71 15.69
N LYS A 26 -16.66 -4.71 16.11
CA LYS A 26 -16.52 -3.30 15.77
C LYS A 26 -15.36 -2.73 16.57
N SER A 27 -14.19 -3.30 16.34
CA SER A 27 -12.92 -2.72 16.70
C SER A 27 -11.93 -3.05 15.60
N VAL A 28 -12.21 -2.55 14.40
CA VAL A 28 -11.12 -1.96 13.62
C VAL A 28 -10.57 -0.87 14.53
N LYS A 29 -9.55 -1.23 15.30
CA LYS A 29 -8.79 -0.28 16.10
C LYS A 29 -8.37 0.78 15.09
N LYS A 30 -8.96 1.96 15.18
CA LYS A 30 -8.46 3.18 14.55
C LYS A 30 -7.17 3.52 15.28
N SER A 31 -6.17 2.66 15.14
CA SER A 31 -4.83 2.86 15.64
C SER A 31 -4.24 3.98 14.81
N SER A 32 -4.17 5.19 15.37
CA SER A 32 -3.15 6.20 15.05
C SER A 32 -2.65 6.13 13.59
N LEU A 33 -3.56 6.46 12.67
CA LEU A 33 -3.61 5.96 11.29
C LEU A 33 -2.56 6.50 10.32
N THR A 34 -1.58 7.30 10.73
CA THR A 34 -0.76 7.98 9.71
C THR A 34 0.71 8.15 10.05
N THR A 35 1.15 7.99 11.29
CA THR A 35 2.57 8.17 11.63
C THR A 35 3.28 6.84 11.85
N SER A 36 2.73 5.92 12.64
CA SER A 36 3.41 4.64 12.91
C SER A 36 3.37 3.70 11.71
N ALA A 37 2.20 3.49 11.11
CA ALA A 37 2.05 2.61 9.95
C ALA A 37 2.75 3.13 8.67
N ILE A 38 3.09 4.42 8.61
CA ILE A 38 3.96 4.98 7.56
C ILE A 38 5.42 4.81 7.98
N LYS A 39 5.77 5.04 9.25
CA LYS A 39 7.13 4.77 9.77
C LYS A 39 7.53 3.31 9.64
N ASP A 40 6.65 2.36 9.85
CA ASP A 40 6.95 0.93 9.73
C ASP A 40 7.28 0.58 8.27
N VAL A 41 6.47 1.07 7.33
CA VAL A 41 6.75 0.92 5.89
C VAL A 41 8.00 1.70 5.49
N LEU A 42 8.27 2.87 6.09
CA LEU A 42 9.40 3.74 5.76
C LEU A 42 10.72 3.25 6.36
N LEU A 43 10.71 2.64 7.54
CA LEU A 43 11.88 2.12 8.26
C LEU A 43 12.19 0.67 7.93
N ASP A 44 11.30 -0.02 7.21
CA ASP A 44 11.63 -1.31 6.64
C ASP A 44 12.93 -1.17 5.82
N PRO A 45 13.94 -2.01 6.06
CA PRO A 45 15.27 -1.86 5.46
C PRO A 45 15.19 -1.87 3.92
N VAL A 46 14.18 -2.53 3.37
CA VAL A 46 13.88 -2.59 1.93
C VAL A 46 13.42 -1.22 1.40
N ASN A 47 12.53 -0.53 2.10
CA ASN A 47 12.01 0.76 1.65
C ASN A 47 13.03 1.88 1.85
N ILE A 48 13.85 1.84 2.91
CA ILE A 48 14.99 2.75 3.07
C ILE A 48 15.93 2.64 1.87
N VAL A 49 16.26 1.43 1.43
CA VAL A 49 17.12 1.23 0.26
C VAL A 49 16.46 1.81 -1.00
N PHE A 50 15.16 1.59 -1.19
CA PHE A 50 14.42 2.15 -2.33
C PHE A 50 14.34 3.67 -2.33
N VAL A 51 14.05 4.28 -1.18
CA VAL A 51 13.98 5.74 -1.03
C VAL A 51 15.36 6.36 -1.25
N VAL A 52 16.42 5.78 -0.69
CA VAL A 52 17.80 6.25 -0.91
C VAL A 52 18.19 6.13 -2.38
N ILE A 53 17.86 5.03 -3.06
CA ILE A 53 18.10 4.86 -4.49
C ILE A 53 17.36 5.93 -5.31
N ILE A 54 16.07 6.17 -5.03
CA ILE A 54 15.28 7.22 -5.70
C ILE A 54 15.85 8.62 -5.43
N PHE A 55 16.30 8.89 -4.21
CA PHE A 55 16.89 10.17 -3.84
C PHE A 55 18.25 10.39 -4.52
N ILE A 56 19.09 9.36 -4.59
CA ILE A 56 20.37 9.39 -5.32
C ILE A 56 20.11 9.61 -6.82
N LEU A 57 19.14 8.89 -7.41
CA LEU A 57 18.76 9.07 -8.82
C LEU A 57 18.23 10.49 -9.10
N GLY A 58 17.38 11.03 -8.23
CA GLY A 58 16.89 12.41 -8.33
C GLY A 58 18.01 13.45 -8.18
N PHE A 59 18.98 13.20 -7.30
CA PHE A 59 20.14 14.07 -7.13
C PHE A 59 21.08 14.01 -8.35
N ILE A 60 21.24 12.84 -8.96
CA ILE A 60 21.99 12.67 -10.22
C ILE A 60 21.28 13.39 -11.37
N ASP A 61 19.95 13.31 -11.47
CA ASP A 61 19.16 14.01 -12.50
C ASP A 61 19.33 15.53 -12.38
N GLN A 62 19.22 16.07 -11.16
CA GLN A 62 19.45 17.49 -10.89
C GLN A 62 20.88 17.95 -11.28
N LYS A 63 21.88 17.08 -11.12
CA LYS A 63 23.29 17.40 -11.41
C LYS A 63 23.68 17.21 -12.87
N THR A 64 23.00 16.34 -13.61
CA THR A 64 23.47 15.86 -14.93
C THR A 64 22.77 16.55 -16.12
N LYS A 65 21.71 17.36 -15.91
CA LYS A 65 20.92 18.02 -16.97
C LYS A 65 20.47 17.07 -18.11
N LYS A 66 20.36 15.78 -17.83
CA LYS A 66 19.91 14.74 -18.79
C LYS A 66 18.57 14.21 -18.33
N ASP A 67 17.67 13.96 -19.27
CA ASP A 67 16.33 13.44 -19.00
C ASP A 67 16.38 11.96 -18.57
N PHE A 68 16.70 11.69 -17.30
CA PHE A 68 16.66 10.33 -16.74
C PHE A 68 15.26 9.93 -16.26
N LYS A 69 14.23 10.67 -16.68
CA LYS A 69 12.82 10.40 -16.38
C LYS A 69 12.42 8.95 -16.61
N SER A 70 12.80 8.36 -17.74
CA SER A 70 12.48 6.97 -18.09
C SER A 70 13.12 5.96 -17.13
N GLN A 71 14.35 6.23 -16.66
CA GLN A 71 15.05 5.36 -15.72
C GLN A 71 14.41 5.44 -14.33
N ILE A 72 14.01 6.63 -13.88
CA ILE A 72 13.32 6.83 -12.59
C ILE A 72 11.98 6.08 -12.58
N VAL A 73 11.20 6.17 -13.65
CA VAL A 73 9.94 5.41 -13.78
C VAL A 73 10.21 3.91 -13.77
N SER A 74 11.23 3.45 -14.50
CA SER A 74 11.61 2.03 -14.55
C SER A 74 12.03 1.50 -13.17
N VAL A 75 12.75 2.31 -12.38
CA VAL A 75 13.11 1.99 -10.99
C VAL A 75 11.87 1.95 -10.09
N GLY A 76 10.92 2.87 -10.26
CA GLY A 76 9.64 2.84 -9.55
C GLY A 76 8.83 1.56 -9.84
N VAL A 77 8.82 1.11 -11.09
CA VAL A 77 8.19 -0.15 -11.51
C VAL A 77 8.94 -1.37 -10.93
N LEU A 78 10.27 -1.35 -10.92
CA LEU A 78 11.09 -2.40 -10.32
C LEU A 78 10.82 -2.52 -8.81
N GLY A 79 10.57 -1.41 -8.12
CA GLY A 79 10.13 -1.40 -6.72
C GLY A 79 8.80 -2.09 -6.48
N THR A 80 7.85 -1.97 -7.41
CA THR A 80 6.58 -2.70 -7.34
C THR A 80 6.80 -4.21 -7.37
N PHE A 81 7.65 -4.69 -8.29
CA PHE A 81 7.97 -6.12 -8.39
C PHE A 81 8.68 -6.65 -7.15
N VAL A 82 9.64 -5.88 -6.60
CA VAL A 82 10.36 -6.25 -5.37
C VAL A 82 9.41 -6.29 -4.15
N GLY A 83 8.54 -5.30 -4.00
CA GLY A 83 7.59 -5.25 -2.89
C GLY A 83 6.59 -6.41 -2.90
N ILE A 84 6.08 -6.77 -4.09
CA ILE A 84 5.22 -7.95 -4.26
C ILE A 84 6.01 -9.24 -3.97
N PHE A 85 7.24 -9.36 -4.49
CA PHE A 85 8.10 -10.53 -4.27
C PHE A 85 8.33 -10.79 -2.77
N ILE A 86 8.64 -9.75 -2.00
CA ILE A 86 8.85 -9.86 -0.55
C ILE A 86 7.55 -10.22 0.19
N GLY A 87 6.42 -9.66 -0.25
CA GLY A 87 5.10 -10.02 0.29
C GLY A 87 4.75 -11.49 0.08
N LEU A 88 5.13 -12.05 -1.07
CA LEU A 88 4.89 -13.46 -1.44
C LEU A 88 5.90 -14.43 -0.83
N GLN A 89 7.14 -14.01 -0.56
CA GLN A 89 8.18 -14.87 0.02
C GLN A 89 7.77 -15.46 1.39
N GLY A 90 6.92 -14.75 2.13
CA GLY A 90 6.41 -15.20 3.43
C GLY A 90 5.07 -15.94 3.37
N PHE A 91 4.58 -16.32 2.19
CA PHE A 91 3.29 -16.98 2.04
C PHE A 91 3.39 -18.48 2.39
N ASN A 92 2.74 -18.86 3.49
CA ASN A 92 2.49 -20.25 3.85
C ASN A 92 1.00 -20.60 3.61
N PRO A 93 0.66 -21.59 2.76
CA PRO A 93 -0.72 -22.02 2.55
C PRO A 93 -1.36 -22.69 3.77
N GLU A 94 -0.57 -23.18 4.73
CA GLU A 94 -1.10 -23.76 5.97
C GLU A 94 -1.64 -22.69 6.94
N ASP A 95 -1.13 -21.46 6.87
CA ASP A 95 -1.49 -20.32 7.72
C ASP A 95 -1.98 -19.11 6.90
N ILE A 96 -3.03 -19.30 6.09
CA ILE A 96 -3.51 -18.28 5.14
C ILE A 96 -3.80 -16.93 5.81
N MET A 97 -4.36 -16.89 7.02
CA MET A 97 -4.66 -15.63 7.71
C MET A 97 -3.42 -14.78 7.99
N ASN A 98 -2.31 -15.41 8.39
CA ASN A 98 -1.05 -14.69 8.62
C ASN A 98 -0.36 -14.34 7.31
N SER A 99 -0.40 -15.25 6.33
CA SER A 99 0.19 -15.08 5.02
C SER A 99 -0.46 -13.95 4.21
N VAL A 100 -1.79 -13.83 4.27
CA VAL A 100 -2.54 -12.75 3.62
C VAL A 100 -2.13 -11.39 4.21
N ASN A 101 -2.02 -11.26 5.53
CA ASN A 101 -1.56 -10.01 6.16
C ASN A 101 -0.16 -9.59 5.67
N LYS A 102 0.74 -10.55 5.46
CA LYS A 102 2.10 -10.29 4.94
C LYS A 102 2.10 -9.88 3.47
N ILE A 103 1.27 -10.51 2.63
CA ILE A 103 1.07 -10.10 1.23
C ILE A 103 0.50 -8.68 1.16
N LEU A 104 -0.51 -8.37 1.99
CA LEU A 104 -1.10 -7.03 2.04
C LEU A 104 -0.06 -5.96 2.42
N SER A 105 0.88 -6.29 3.31
CA SER A 105 1.98 -5.41 3.67
C SER A 105 2.96 -5.19 2.51
N GLY A 106 3.37 -6.27 1.83
CA GLY A 106 4.25 -6.18 0.65
C GLY A 106 3.61 -5.40 -0.49
N LEU A 107 2.30 -5.60 -0.73
CA LEU A 107 1.52 -4.87 -1.71
C LEU A 107 1.41 -3.38 -1.38
N LYS A 108 1.15 -3.03 -0.11
CA LYS A 108 1.14 -1.62 0.34
C LYS A 108 2.47 -0.93 0.06
N THR A 109 3.57 -1.63 0.30
CA THR A 109 4.93 -1.13 0.04
C THR A 109 5.18 -0.96 -1.47
N ALA A 110 4.79 -1.95 -2.28
CA ALA A 110 4.90 -1.91 -3.73
C ALA A 110 4.14 -0.72 -4.36
N PHE A 111 2.92 -0.44 -3.89
CA PHE A 111 2.16 0.73 -4.35
C PHE A 111 2.83 2.05 -3.92
N PHE A 112 3.33 2.12 -2.70
CA PHE A 112 3.99 3.32 -2.20
C PHE A 112 5.25 3.67 -3.01
N THR A 113 6.12 2.69 -3.27
CA THR A 113 7.35 2.90 -4.08
C THR A 113 7.03 3.38 -5.49
N SER A 114 5.96 2.85 -6.09
CA SER A 114 5.52 3.24 -7.44
C SER A 114 5.03 4.69 -7.47
N ILE A 115 4.20 5.08 -6.49
CA ILE A 115 3.71 6.46 -6.37
C ILE A 115 4.89 7.43 -6.23
N VAL A 116 5.83 7.14 -5.34
CA VAL A 116 7.01 7.99 -5.13
C VAL A 116 7.84 8.12 -6.41
N GLY A 117 8.16 6.99 -7.08
CA GLY A 117 8.95 7.00 -8.31
C GLY A 117 8.29 7.81 -9.44
N MET A 118 6.98 7.63 -9.63
CA MET A 118 6.22 8.39 -10.63
C MET A 118 6.09 9.87 -10.25
N SER A 119 5.84 10.20 -8.98
CA SER A 119 5.77 11.59 -8.52
C SER A 119 7.09 12.33 -8.76
N VAL A 120 8.23 11.71 -8.45
CA VAL A 120 9.55 12.29 -8.72
C VAL A 120 9.77 12.48 -10.22
N ALA A 121 9.46 11.47 -11.04
CA ALA A 121 9.59 11.59 -12.50
C ALA A 121 8.70 12.69 -13.11
N LEU A 122 7.50 12.90 -12.57
CA LEU A 122 6.59 13.97 -12.99
C LEU A 122 7.13 15.34 -12.59
N VAL A 123 7.58 15.50 -11.33
CA VAL A 123 8.15 16.77 -10.84
C VAL A 123 9.38 17.17 -11.66
N LEU A 124 10.28 16.22 -11.93
CA LEU A 124 11.46 16.48 -12.77
C LEU A 124 11.07 16.93 -14.18
N SER A 125 10.08 16.26 -14.79
CA SER A 125 9.57 16.63 -16.11
C SER A 125 9.00 18.05 -16.15
N ILE A 126 8.38 18.53 -15.07
CA ILE A 126 7.84 19.89 -14.96
C ILE A 126 8.99 20.89 -14.79
N ILE A 127 9.97 20.60 -13.92
CA ILE A 127 11.12 21.48 -13.68
C ILE A 127 11.98 21.65 -14.94
N GLN A 128 12.25 20.55 -15.66
CA GLN A 128 12.98 20.57 -16.94
C GLN A 128 12.25 21.47 -17.94
N LYS A 129 10.95 21.26 -18.12
CA LYS A 129 10.14 22.06 -19.07
C LYS A 129 10.11 23.55 -18.72
N LEU A 130 10.00 23.92 -17.44
CA LEU A 130 10.03 25.32 -17.00
C LEU A 130 11.39 25.99 -17.22
N LYS A 131 12.48 25.22 -17.20
CA LYS A 131 13.83 25.73 -17.40
C LYS A 131 14.17 25.90 -18.88
N ASP A 132 13.69 25.01 -19.74
CA ASP A 132 13.83 25.13 -21.19
C ASP A 132 13.07 26.37 -21.72
N ASP A 133 11.91 26.69 -21.16
CA ASP A 133 11.15 27.91 -21.51
C ASP A 133 11.88 29.22 -21.12
N THR A 134 12.84 29.15 -20.19
CA THR A 134 13.58 30.32 -19.70
C THR A 134 14.86 30.60 -20.52
N GLU A 135 15.49 29.59 -21.14
CA GLU A 135 16.66 29.78 -22.02
C GLU A 135 16.31 30.20 -23.46
N SER A 136 15.02 30.29 -23.80
CA SER A 136 14.51 30.80 -25.08
C SER A 136 14.27 32.32 -25.11
N LYS A 137 14.68 33.08 -24.08
CA LYS A 137 14.46 34.53 -24.00
C LYS A 137 15.74 35.35 -23.96
#